data_AF-A0A2A5H560-F1
#
_entry.id   AF-A0A2A5H560-F1
#
_cell.length_a   1.000
_cell.length_b   1.000
_cell.length_c   1.000
_cell.angle_alpha   90.00
_cell.angle_beta   90.00
_cell.angle_gamma   90.00
#
_symmetry.space_group_name_H-M   'P 1'
#
loop_
_entity.id
_entity.type
_entity.pdbx_description
1 polymer ?
#
loop_
_entity_poly.entity_id
_entity_poly.type
_entity_poly.pdbx_seq_one_letter_code
_entity_poly.pdbx_strand_id
1 'polypeptide(L)'
;MSKEYAENKIRDALKAHGGNTCLARQHIVHEAQSDAALMRALARPHLDGIVAYQVERVASGRAEMEKRHPKAPTTNKSDNFGMELLRAVAASDAEIFGQEGMGKKRKIASKQHIDAIHLMATKSPLSKPQGKK
;
A
#
# COMPACT_ATOMS: atom_id res chain seq x y z
N MET A 1 9.77 -30.16 -20.29
CA MET A 1 10.94 -29.50 -20.93
C MET A 1 11.44 -28.27 -20.15
N SER A 2 10.85 -27.06 -20.23
CA SER A 2 11.55 -25.88 -19.65
C SER A 2 11.62 -25.86 -18.12
N LYS A 3 10.55 -26.27 -17.42
CA LYS A 3 10.52 -26.25 -15.95
C LYS A 3 11.49 -27.28 -15.34
N GLU A 4 11.42 -28.52 -15.82
CA GLU A 4 12.32 -29.60 -15.37
C GLU A 4 13.79 -29.28 -15.63
N TYR A 5 14.10 -28.63 -16.76
CA TYR A 5 15.45 -28.18 -17.09
C TYR A 5 16.00 -27.20 -16.04
N ALA A 6 15.23 -26.16 -15.72
CA ALA A 6 15.63 -25.19 -14.68
C ALA A 6 15.76 -25.85 -13.31
N GLU A 7 14.85 -26.75 -12.94
CA GLU A 7 14.92 -27.46 -11.67
C GLU A 7 16.15 -28.38 -11.58
N ASN A 8 16.52 -29.07 -12.66
CA ASN A 8 17.74 -29.88 -12.71
C ASN A 8 18.98 -29.01 -12.50
N LYS A 9 19.09 -27.89 -13.21
CA LYS A 9 20.20 -26.94 -13.05
C LYS A 9 20.30 -26.37 -11.64
N ILE A 10 19.17 -26.03 -11.03
CA ILE A 10 19.13 -25.56 -9.63
C ILE A 10 19.60 -26.66 -8.67
N ARG A 11 19.17 -27.92 -8.87
CA ARG A 11 19.64 -29.04 -8.04
C ARG A 11 21.14 -29.28 -8.18
N ASP A 12 21.69 -29.14 -9.38
CA ASP A 12 23.13 -29.29 -9.62
C ASP A 12 23.93 -28.15 -8.98
N ALA A 13 23.46 -26.90 -9.09
CA ALA A 13 24.07 -25.76 -8.41
C ALA A 13 24.03 -25.89 -6.88
N LEU A 14 22.92 -26.40 -6.32
CA LEU A 14 22.82 -26.66 -4.88
C LEU A 14 23.78 -27.76 -4.43
N LYS A 15 23.95 -28.83 -5.22
CA LYS A 15 24.94 -29.87 -4.93
C LYS A 15 26.37 -29.32 -4.99
N ALA A 16 26.69 -28.50 -5.99
CA ALA A 16 28.02 -27.90 -6.17
C ALA A 16 28.42 -26.98 -5.00
N HIS A 17 27.45 -26.31 -4.37
CA HIS A 17 27.69 -25.40 -3.25
C HIS A 17 27.25 -25.96 -1.88
N GLY A 18 27.11 -27.29 -1.75
CA GLY A 18 26.83 -27.94 -0.46
C GLY A 18 25.52 -27.48 0.19
N GLY A 19 24.51 -27.12 -0.61
CA GLY A 19 23.23 -26.61 -0.13
C GLY A 19 23.18 -25.11 0.17
N ASN A 20 24.27 -24.36 -0.04
CA ASN A 20 24.25 -22.90 0.14
C ASN A 20 23.41 -22.22 -0.95
N THR A 21 22.22 -21.74 -0.56
CA THR A 21 21.24 -21.15 -1.47
C THR A 21 21.67 -19.79 -2.04
N CYS A 22 22.53 -19.05 -1.33
CA CYS A 22 23.04 -17.75 -1.79
C CYS A 22 24.02 -17.95 -2.94
N LEU A 23 25.00 -18.84 -2.75
CA LEU A 23 25.98 -19.17 -3.79
C LEU A 23 25.34 -19.85 -4.99
N ALA A 24 24.43 -20.80 -4.77
CA ALA A 24 23.68 -21.44 -5.85
C ALA A 24 22.87 -20.42 -6.67
N ARG A 25 22.28 -19.40 -6.02
CA ARG A 25 21.58 -18.32 -6.74
C ARG A 25 22.53 -17.51 -7.59
N GLN A 26 23.68 -17.10 -7.05
CA GLN A 26 24.68 -16.34 -7.82
C GLN A 26 25.20 -17.15 -9.01
N HIS A 27 25.47 -18.44 -8.81
CA HIS A 27 25.88 -19.36 -9.86
C HIS A 27 24.83 -19.47 -10.97
N ILE A 28 23.55 -19.69 -10.61
CA ILE A 28 22.46 -19.78 -11.58
C ILE A 28 22.27 -18.46 -12.34
N VAL A 29 22.40 -17.31 -11.67
CA VAL A 29 22.32 -16.00 -12.35
C VAL A 29 23.44 -15.86 -13.39
N HIS A 30 24.66 -16.27 -13.04
CA HIS A 30 25.79 -16.23 -13.97
C HIS A 30 25.59 -17.20 -15.15
N GLU A 31 25.17 -18.43 -14.87
CA GLU A 31 24.91 -19.44 -15.91
C GLU A 31 23.77 -19.03 -16.84
N ALA A 32 22.75 -18.34 -16.30
CA ALA A 32 21.65 -17.83 -17.10
C ALA A 32 22.08 -16.70 -18.06
N GLN A 33 23.17 -15.97 -17.78
CA GLN A 33 23.70 -14.98 -18.74
C GLN A 33 24.24 -15.62 -20.02
N SER A 34 24.75 -16.84 -19.95
CA SER A 34 25.28 -17.58 -21.10
C SER A 34 24.26 -18.55 -21.71
N ASP A 35 23.35 -19.09 -20.90
CA ASP A 35 22.29 -20.01 -21.36
C ASP A 35 20.92 -19.33 -21.47
N ALA A 36 20.57 -18.97 -22.70
CA ALA A 36 19.27 -18.38 -23.04
C ALA A 36 18.07 -19.31 -22.75
N ALA A 37 18.26 -20.63 -22.80
CA ALA A 37 17.20 -21.59 -22.49
C ALA A 37 16.90 -21.61 -20.99
N LEU A 38 17.94 -21.53 -20.15
CA LEU A 38 17.80 -21.39 -18.69
C LEU A 38 17.09 -20.08 -18.33
N MET A 39 17.50 -18.95 -18.92
CA MET A 39 16.80 -17.68 -18.70
C MET A 39 15.33 -17.74 -19.06
N ARG A 40 15.01 -18.30 -20.24
CA ARG A 40 13.63 -18.42 -20.68
C ARG A 40 12.83 -19.32 -19.75
N ALA A 41 13.41 -20.43 -19.28
CA ALA A 41 12.76 -21.33 -18.34
C ALA A 41 12.43 -20.65 -17.00
N LEU A 42 13.35 -19.85 -16.46
CA LEU A 42 13.18 -19.12 -15.21
C LEU A 42 12.19 -17.95 -15.34
N ALA A 43 12.20 -17.23 -16.46
CA ALA A 43 11.35 -16.05 -16.67
C ALA A 43 9.92 -16.37 -17.11
N ARG A 44 9.69 -17.56 -17.70
CA ARG A 44 8.39 -17.97 -18.26
C ARG A 44 7.17 -17.71 -17.36
N PRO A 45 7.15 -18.09 -16.06
CA PRO A 45 5.98 -17.84 -15.21
C PRO A 45 5.67 -16.35 -15.00
N HIS A 46 6.68 -15.48 -15.03
CA HIS A 46 6.49 -14.03 -14.90
C HIS A 46 6.04 -13.40 -16.21
N LEU A 47 6.60 -13.85 -17.34
CA LEU A 47 6.26 -13.34 -18.65
C LEU A 47 4.78 -13.57 -19.00
N ASP A 48 4.21 -14.69 -18.59
CA ASP A 48 2.80 -15.01 -18.87
C ASP A 48 1.85 -13.98 -18.23
N GLY A 49 2.04 -13.66 -16.95
CA GLY A 49 1.25 -12.64 -16.26
C GLY A 49 1.45 -11.23 -16.83
N ILE A 50 2.69 -10.87 -17.21
CA ILE A 50 3.00 -9.59 -17.86
C ILE A 50 2.27 -9.51 -19.20
N VAL A 51 2.35 -10.54 -20.04
CA VAL A 51 1.71 -10.57 -21.35
C VAL A 51 0.20 -10.51 -21.21
N ALA A 52 -0.39 -11.30 -20.31
CA ALA A 52 -1.83 -11.28 -20.05
C ALA A 52 -2.33 -9.87 -19.68
N TYR A 53 -1.66 -9.21 -18.73
CA TYR A 53 -1.99 -7.83 -18.34
C TYR A 53 -1.89 -6.86 -19.52
N GLN A 54 -0.81 -6.94 -20.30
CA GLN A 54 -0.61 -5.99 -21.40
C GLN A 54 -1.61 -6.19 -22.54
N VAL A 55 -1.97 -7.44 -22.84
CA VAL A 55 -3.02 -7.77 -23.81
C VAL A 55 -4.37 -7.20 -23.33
N GLU A 56 -4.72 -7.43 -22.06
CA GLU A 56 -5.96 -6.89 -21.48
C GLU A 56 -5.97 -5.36 -21.46
N ARG A 57 -4.85 -4.72 -21.12
CA ARG A 57 -4.71 -3.25 -21.11
C ARG A 57 -4.97 -2.64 -22.49
N VAL A 58 -4.52 -3.30 -23.55
CA VAL A 58 -4.77 -2.85 -24.93
C VAL A 58 -6.20 -3.14 -25.35
N ALA A 59 -6.70 -4.35 -25.10
CA ALA A 59 -8.07 -4.75 -25.45
C ALA A 59 -9.15 -3.90 -24.76
N SER A 60 -8.91 -3.48 -23.52
CA SER A 60 -9.81 -2.62 -22.74
C SER A 60 -9.72 -1.12 -23.08
N GLY A 61 -8.85 -0.72 -24.02
CA GLY A 61 -8.62 0.69 -24.36
C GLY A 61 -7.89 1.51 -23.28
N ARG A 62 -7.52 0.90 -22.15
CA ARG A 62 -6.77 1.56 -21.06
C ARG A 62 -5.43 2.10 -21.52
N ALA A 63 -4.77 1.42 -22.47
CA ALA A 63 -3.51 1.87 -23.06
C ALA A 63 -3.63 3.25 -23.74
N GLU A 64 -4.82 3.62 -24.24
CA GLU A 64 -5.06 4.94 -24.84
C GLU A 64 -5.50 5.97 -23.79
N MET A 65 -6.23 5.54 -22.76
CA MET A 65 -6.61 6.41 -21.64
C MET A 65 -5.40 6.87 -20.84
N GLU A 66 -4.38 6.04 -20.67
CA GLU A 66 -3.15 6.39 -19.96
C GLU A 66 -2.33 7.48 -20.69
N LYS A 67 -2.38 7.50 -22.03
CA LYS A 67 -1.80 8.58 -22.85
C LYS A 67 -2.53 9.92 -22.67
N ARG A 68 -3.80 9.88 -22.26
CA ARG A 68 -4.54 11.08 -21.84
C ARG A 68 -4.07 11.39 -20.42
N HIS A 69 -2.89 12.02 -20.31
CA HIS A 69 -2.37 12.47 -19.04
C HIS A 69 -3.50 13.12 -18.23
N PRO A 70 -3.79 12.65 -16.99
CA PRO A 70 -4.66 13.41 -16.12
C PRO A 70 -4.01 14.79 -15.98
N LYS A 71 -4.79 15.84 -16.27
CA LYS A 71 -4.38 17.22 -16.03
C LYS A 71 -3.83 17.25 -14.60
N ALA A 72 -2.58 17.70 -14.42
CA ALA A 72 -1.96 17.74 -13.11
C ALA A 72 -2.96 18.31 -12.10
N PRO A 73 -3.17 17.65 -10.94
CA PRO A 73 -4.11 18.15 -9.96
C PRO A 73 -3.72 19.59 -9.68
N THR A 74 -4.67 20.51 -9.88
CA THR A 74 -4.47 21.92 -9.54
C THR A 74 -4.07 21.93 -8.08
N THR A 75 -2.86 22.41 -7.79
CA THR A 75 -2.38 22.62 -6.43
C THR A 75 -3.26 23.68 -5.80
N ASN A 76 -4.38 23.24 -5.21
CA ASN A 76 -5.07 24.05 -4.23
C ASN A 76 -4.06 24.17 -3.09
N LYS A 77 -3.49 25.37 -2.94
CA LYS A 77 -2.55 25.74 -1.89
C LYS A 77 -3.11 25.38 -0.52
N SER A 78 -2.88 24.15 -0.07
CA SER A 78 -2.94 23.78 1.34
C SER A 78 -1.58 24.11 1.95
N ASP A 79 -1.21 25.39 1.89
CA ASP A 79 0.07 25.93 2.38
C ASP A 79 0.19 25.85 3.92
N ASN A 80 -0.83 25.33 4.60
CA ASN A 80 -0.90 25.33 6.06
C ASN A 80 -0.52 23.99 6.69
N PHE A 81 -0.59 22.85 5.99
CA PHE A 81 -0.33 21.55 6.63
C PHE A 81 1.16 21.40 7.03
N GLY A 82 2.08 21.68 6.10
CA GLY A 82 3.52 21.62 6.40
C GLY A 82 3.95 22.68 7.41
N MET A 83 3.39 23.89 7.31
CA MET A 83 3.62 24.98 8.25
C MET A 83 3.08 24.67 9.66
N GLU A 84 1.93 24.02 9.78
CA GLU A 84 1.38 23.58 11.06
C GLU A 84 2.19 22.45 11.68
N LEU A 85 2.69 21.50 10.88
CA LEU A 85 3.56 20.44 11.38
C LEU A 85 4.88 21.02 11.89
N LEU A 86 5.49 21.92 11.14
CA LEU A 86 6.72 22.62 11.56
C LEU A 86 6.48 23.49 12.80
N ARG A 87 5.34 24.19 12.87
CA ARG A 87 4.95 24.98 14.05
C ARG A 87 4.71 24.09 15.26
N ALA A 88 4.11 22.91 15.09
CA ALA A 88 3.88 21.96 16.18
C ALA A 88 5.19 21.40 16.72
N VAL A 89 6.16 21.09 15.85
CA VAL A 89 7.49 20.60 16.26
C VAL A 89 8.34 21.71 16.88
N ALA A 90 8.27 22.92 16.36
CA ALA A 90 9.05 24.06 16.85
C ALA A 90 8.45 24.70 18.11
N ALA A 91 7.14 24.60 18.32
CA ALA A 91 6.52 24.99 19.57
C ALA A 91 6.94 23.98 20.65
N SER A 92 7.62 24.47 21.68
CA SER A 92 8.11 23.72 22.83
C SER A 92 7.04 23.00 23.68
N ASP A 93 5.78 23.00 23.21
CA ASP A 93 4.61 22.36 23.82
C ASP A 93 4.19 21.08 23.04
N ALA A 94 5.03 20.62 22.10
CA ALA A 94 4.89 19.29 21.50
C ALA A 94 5.03 18.24 22.59
N GLU A 95 3.96 17.48 22.84
CA GLU A 95 4.04 16.30 23.71
C GLU A 95 5.07 15.35 23.09
N ILE A 96 6.24 15.26 23.70
CA ILE A 96 7.26 14.29 23.31
C ILE A 96 6.62 12.91 23.48
N PHE A 97 6.56 12.16 22.38
CA PHE A 97 6.01 10.82 22.39
C PHE A 97 6.69 9.98 23.49
N GLY A 98 5.91 9.58 24.51
CA GLY A 98 6.39 8.89 25.71
C GLY A 98 6.49 9.74 27.00
N GLN A 99 6.16 11.04 26.98
CA GLN A 99 6.04 11.92 28.16
C GLN A 99 4.58 12.22 28.55
N GLU A 100 3.71 11.23 28.51
CA GLU A 100 2.29 11.35 28.91
C GLU A 100 2.05 11.40 30.44
N GLY A 101 2.99 11.99 31.17
CA GLY A 101 2.91 12.22 32.61
C GLY A 101 2.76 13.71 32.93
N MET A 102 1.54 14.14 33.29
CA MET A 102 1.22 15.40 33.98
C MET A 102 1.05 16.70 33.16
N GLY A 103 0.36 16.66 32.01
CA GLY A 103 -0.04 17.86 31.28
C GLY A 103 -1.53 17.93 30.94
N LYS A 104 -2.19 19.01 31.37
CA LYS A 104 -3.53 19.52 30.99
C LYS A 104 -4.74 18.94 31.75
N LYS A 105 -5.35 19.81 32.57
CA LYS A 105 -6.67 19.64 33.17
C LYS A 105 -7.69 19.33 32.05
N ARG A 106 -8.50 18.28 32.23
CA ARG A 106 -9.57 17.89 31.29
C ARG A 106 -10.39 19.12 30.94
N LYS A 107 -10.36 19.55 29.67
CA LYS A 107 -11.19 20.65 29.19
C LYS A 107 -12.64 20.19 29.27
N ILE A 108 -13.44 20.93 30.04
CA ILE A 108 -14.90 20.80 30.04
C ILE A 108 -15.36 21.00 28.59
N ALA A 109 -16.27 20.13 28.12
CA ALA A 109 -16.77 20.16 26.76
C ALA A 109 -17.25 21.56 26.36
N SER A 110 -17.03 21.95 25.10
CA SER A 110 -17.46 23.26 24.61
C SER A 110 -18.98 23.41 24.74
N LYS A 111 -19.47 24.63 25.04
CA LYS A 111 -20.92 24.89 25.18
C LYS A 111 -21.71 24.41 23.96
N GLN A 112 -21.13 24.55 22.76
CA GLN A 112 -21.70 24.04 21.51
C GLN A 112 -21.92 22.52 21.51
N HIS A 113 -21.05 21.74 22.16
CA HIS A 113 -21.22 20.30 22.31
C HIS A 113 -22.37 19.96 23.28
N ILE A 114 -22.49 20.72 24.37
CA ILE A 114 -23.56 20.56 25.36
C ILE A 114 -24.91 20.89 24.73
N ASP A 115 -24.99 21.99 23.98
CA ASP A 115 -26.22 22.43 23.29
C ASP A 115 -26.67 21.40 22.24
N ALA A 116 -25.73 20.81 21.50
CA ALA A 116 -26.04 19.75 20.52
C ALA A 116 -26.61 18.49 21.17
N ILE A 117 -26.09 18.08 22.35
CA ILE A 117 -26.62 16.94 23.10
C ILE A 117 -28.06 17.21 23.56
N HIS A 118 -28.36 18.42 24.06
CA HIS A 118 -29.72 18.79 24.45
C HIS A 118 -30.68 18.79 23.25
N LEU A 119 -30.22 19.26 22.09
CA LEU A 119 -30.98 19.25 20.84
C LEU A 119 -31.26 17.83 20.34
N MET A 120 -30.32 16.90 20.53
CA MET A 120 -30.52 15.49 20.20
C MET A 120 -31.45 14.78 21.18
N ALA A 121 -31.31 15.04 22.48
CA ALA A 121 -32.15 14.45 23.51
C ALA A 121 -33.64 14.84 23.32
N THR A 122 -33.89 16.10 22.98
CA THR A 122 -35.25 16.62 22.74
C THR A 122 -35.86 16.17 21.42
N LYS A 123 -35.05 15.73 20.44
CA LYS A 123 -35.51 15.34 19.11
C LYS A 123 -35.76 13.84 18.95
N SER A 124 -35.75 13.07 20.04
CA SER A 124 -36.09 11.64 20.02
C SER A 124 -37.58 11.44 19.67
N PRO A 125 -37.97 10.90 18.50
CA PRO A 125 -39.35 10.50 18.28
C PRO A 125 -39.55 9.12 18.93
N LEU A 126 -40.46 9.03 19.89
CA LEU A 126 -41.04 7.78 20.36
C LEU A 126 -41.77 7.09 19.19
N SER A 127 -41.04 6.28 18.41
CA SER A 127 -41.62 5.33 17.47
C SER A 127 -42.29 4.21 18.26
N LYS A 128 -43.59 4.36 18.58
CA LYS A 128 -44.43 3.23 18.99
C LYS A 128 -44.65 2.31 17.79
N PRO A 129 -44.41 0.99 17.89
CA PRO A 129 -44.76 0.05 16.85
C PRO A 129 -46.29 -0.09 16.80
N GLN A 130 -46.89 0.16 15.64
CA GLN A 130 -48.31 -0.12 15.39
C GLN A 130 -48.52 -1.64 15.38
N GLY A 131 -49.25 -2.14 16.36
CA GLY A 131 -49.68 -3.53 16.46
C GLY A 131 -50.83 -3.82 15.51
N LYS A 132 -50.71 -4.95 14.81
CA LYS A 132 -51.75 -5.63 14.03
C LYS A 132 -53.06 -5.79 14.83
N LYS A 133 -54.20 -5.51 14.19
CA LYS A 133 -55.41 -6.32 14.25
C LYS A 133 -56.11 -6.27 12.89
#